data_AF-A0A9D4VKV9-F1
#
_entry.id   AF-A0A9D4VKV9-F1
#
_cell.length_a   1.000
_cell.length_b   1.000
_cell.length_c   1.000
_cell.angle_alpha   90.00
_cell.angle_beta   90.00
_cell.angle_gamma   90.00
#
_symmetry.space_group_name_H-M   'P 1'
#
loop_
_entity.id
_entity.type
_entity.pdbx_description
1 polymer ?
#
loop_
_entity_poly.entity_id
_entity_poly.type
_entity_poly.pdbx_seq_one_letter_code
_entity_poly.pdbx_strand_id
1 'polypeptide(L)'
;MKNLECLKVCYDYTVRDADGSVIQFHYGEDGVDVHQTSFITKLEALSINKELVYSNCCRQLDKSSPYINKLPDALKVKAENFSRDFSSTQRNSSSLKQEDFLQLMEHKYVSSLAQPGEPVGVLASQSVGEPATQMTLNTFHLAGRGEMNVTLGIPRLHEIVVAASDNIKTPFMSCPLRSNKSMENAIRLADKMKKITVADIIESMKVSVVPVAVKDGHICSIYKLMMKLHKPKHYPKYTDITLEDWEETLRVGFVRELEDAIESHIVLCGKISGIKNFQGKRGVENDHSNDSESNKNGQTDDDDDGDDTEDADDLGYDAQKSKQQAMDEVDYDDGPEEETREMSEDGNIEGDGDDSDFQVNGDSDTELNDNDKNVTPDANKSQGLEETSKSDKSKSEPVSKKYDRRVYVKSGGMRFEIHFKFTTEPHILLAQIAQRTAEKVCIQNFGKVGECKAITCKESGVIYYGEVDGKRDDIPSSVKEKIPALQASGIHFETFWEMEDDLNLRYVYSNDVHAVLRTYGVEAAKEVIIREVQNVFKSYGISVNIRHLILIADYMTHTGGYRPLTRKGIEDSISPLVKMSFETASNFIVEAACHGQVDTLETPSSRICLGLPVKMGTGCHDLIQKLEL
;
A
#
# COMPACT_ATOMS: atom_id res chain seq x y z
N MET A 1 18.48 3.75 -7.87
CA MET A 1 19.85 4.32 -7.77
C MET A 1 19.84 5.84 -7.87
N LYS A 2 19.27 6.43 -8.91
CA LYS A 2 19.25 7.90 -9.16
C LYS A 2 18.84 8.75 -7.96
N ASN A 3 17.73 8.40 -7.29
CA ASN A 3 17.26 9.10 -6.08
C ASN A 3 18.28 9.09 -4.92
N LEU A 4 19.08 8.03 -4.78
CA LEU A 4 19.98 7.83 -3.64
C LEU A 4 21.44 8.14 -3.98
N GLU A 5 21.75 8.55 -5.20
CA GLU A 5 23.12 8.70 -5.68
C GLU A 5 23.91 9.76 -4.90
N CYS A 6 23.20 10.73 -4.32
CA CYS A 6 23.75 11.88 -3.62
C CYS A 6 24.00 11.63 -2.12
N LEU A 7 23.53 10.51 -1.57
CA LEU A 7 23.67 10.22 -0.15
C LEU A 7 25.07 9.71 0.21
N LYS A 8 25.75 10.47 1.06
CA LYS A 8 27.10 10.14 1.56
C LYS A 8 27.23 10.38 3.06
N VAL A 9 28.17 9.67 3.69
CA VAL A 9 28.60 9.97 5.06
C VAL A 9 29.47 11.22 5.05
N CYS A 10 29.15 12.21 5.89
CA CYS A 10 29.92 13.44 6.05
C CYS A 10 30.97 13.30 7.16
N TYR A 11 31.89 14.27 7.26
CA TYR A 11 32.95 14.28 8.27
C TYR A 11 32.45 14.40 9.72
N ASP A 12 31.21 14.84 9.91
CA ASP A 12 30.50 14.85 11.20
C ASP A 12 29.72 13.55 11.47
N TYR A 13 29.91 12.51 10.65
CA TYR A 13 29.22 11.21 10.68
C TYR A 13 27.72 11.23 10.37
N THR A 14 27.18 12.39 9.98
CA THR A 14 25.82 12.47 9.45
C THR A 14 25.76 11.94 8.01
N VAL A 15 24.62 11.40 7.61
CA VAL A 15 24.34 11.08 6.21
C VAL A 15 23.54 12.23 5.62
N ARG A 16 24.06 12.82 4.55
CA ARG A 16 23.46 14.00 3.92
C ARG A 16 23.28 13.80 2.43
N ASP A 17 22.28 14.50 1.90
CA ASP A 17 22.04 14.67 0.47
C ASP A 17 22.86 15.86 -0.09
N ALA A 18 22.90 16.02 -1.42
CA ALA A 18 23.71 17.02 -2.12
C ALA A 18 23.30 18.47 -1.82
N ASP A 19 22.07 18.68 -1.35
CA ASP A 19 21.55 19.96 -0.88
C ASP A 19 21.99 20.33 0.55
N GLY A 20 22.63 19.40 1.25
CA GLY A 20 23.03 19.54 2.64
C GLY A 20 21.97 19.10 3.66
N SER A 21 20.80 18.64 3.20
CA SER A 21 19.75 18.06 4.03
C SER A 21 20.27 16.82 4.75
N VAL A 22 19.93 16.71 6.03
CA VAL A 22 20.34 15.58 6.87
C VAL A 22 19.30 14.48 6.74
N ILE A 23 19.71 13.33 6.23
CA ILE A 23 18.86 12.13 6.12
C ILE A 23 19.00 11.25 7.36
N GLN A 24 20.23 11.07 7.86
CA GLN A 24 20.49 10.35 9.11
C GLN A 24 21.52 11.08 9.96
N PHE A 25 21.34 11.04 11.28
CA PHE A 25 22.36 11.54 12.22
C PHE A 25 23.56 10.61 12.33
N HIS A 26 23.32 9.30 12.21
CA HIS A 26 24.35 8.26 12.15
C HIS A 26 23.91 7.23 11.12
N TYR A 27 24.83 6.81 10.25
CA TYR A 27 24.52 5.80 9.24
C TYR A 27 23.98 4.52 9.87
N GLY A 28 22.75 4.13 9.53
CA GLY A 28 22.13 2.90 10.06
C GLY A 28 21.96 2.90 11.59
N GLU A 29 21.77 4.07 12.20
CA GLU A 29 21.62 4.33 13.65
C GLU A 29 22.87 4.10 14.52
N ASP A 30 23.80 3.26 14.08
CA ASP A 30 25.02 2.93 14.83
C ASP A 30 26.33 3.41 14.17
N GLY A 31 26.26 3.97 12.96
CA GLY A 31 27.40 4.51 12.21
C GLY A 31 28.36 3.44 11.65
N VAL A 32 28.03 2.16 11.76
CA VAL A 32 28.92 1.05 11.40
C VAL A 32 28.81 0.71 9.91
N ASP A 33 29.95 0.51 9.25
CA ASP A 33 29.99 -0.01 7.89
C ASP A 33 29.48 -1.47 7.86
N VAL A 34 28.61 -1.75 6.90
CA VAL A 34 28.02 -3.07 6.67
C VAL A 34 29.11 -4.13 6.44
N HIS A 35 30.20 -3.82 5.75
CA HIS A 35 31.30 -4.76 5.49
C HIS A 35 32.12 -5.04 6.76
N GLN A 36 32.24 -4.04 7.64
CA GLN A 36 32.99 -4.13 8.90
C GLN A 36 32.15 -4.61 10.09
N THR A 37 30.88 -4.96 9.86
CA THR A 37 29.97 -5.51 10.88
C THR A 37 30.40 -6.92 11.35
N SER A 38 31.14 -7.65 10.50
CA SER A 38 31.63 -8.98 10.83
C SER A 38 32.45 -8.98 12.12
N PHE A 39 32.16 -9.96 12.99
CA PHE A 39 32.81 -10.17 14.29
C PHE A 39 32.57 -9.11 15.37
N ILE A 40 31.83 -8.01 15.13
CA ILE A 40 31.47 -7.06 16.20
C ILE A 40 30.63 -7.74 17.30
N THR A 41 29.70 -8.62 16.90
CA THR A 41 28.83 -9.34 17.83
C THR A 41 29.40 -10.68 18.29
N LYS A 42 30.51 -11.14 17.71
CA LYS A 42 31.14 -12.44 18.03
C LYS A 42 32.17 -12.27 19.15
N LEU A 43 31.67 -11.99 20.35
CA LEU A 43 32.47 -11.64 21.53
C LEU A 43 33.51 -12.72 21.91
N GLU A 44 33.17 -13.99 21.76
CA GLU A 44 34.08 -15.11 22.02
C GLU A 44 35.30 -15.07 21.09
N ALA A 45 35.09 -14.91 19.78
CA ALA A 45 36.16 -14.85 18.80
C ALA A 45 37.08 -13.63 19.01
N LEU A 46 36.52 -12.49 19.42
CA LEU A 46 37.30 -11.29 19.77
C LEU A 46 38.15 -11.51 21.03
N SER A 47 37.59 -12.18 22.04
CA SER A 47 38.30 -12.48 23.28
C SER A 47 39.54 -13.38 23.07
N ILE A 48 39.41 -14.38 22.18
CA ILE A 48 40.51 -15.31 21.85
C ILE A 48 41.62 -14.59 21.07
N ASN A 49 41.26 -13.71 20.14
CA ASN A 49 42.20 -13.06 19.22
C ASN A 49 42.64 -11.65 19.65
N LYS A 50 42.55 -11.34 20.96
CA LYS A 50 42.81 -10.00 21.51
C LYS A 50 44.12 -9.37 21.01
N GLU A 51 45.22 -10.12 21.00
CA GLU A 51 46.55 -9.60 20.69
C GLU A 51 46.66 -9.15 19.23
N LEU A 52 46.02 -9.89 18.33
CA LEU A 52 45.99 -9.60 16.90
C LEU A 52 45.05 -8.43 16.58
N VAL A 53 43.95 -8.30 17.31
CA VAL A 53 43.06 -7.14 17.18
C VAL A 53 43.76 -5.89 17.68
N TYR A 54 44.44 -5.95 18.83
CA TYR A 54 45.20 -4.82 19.35
C TYR A 54 46.33 -4.39 18.39
N SER A 55 47.12 -5.32 17.85
CA SER A 55 48.19 -4.97 16.91
C SER A 55 47.68 -4.30 15.63
N ASN A 56 46.55 -4.77 15.09
CA ASN A 56 45.94 -4.21 13.88
C ASN A 56 45.21 -2.88 14.13
N CYS A 57 44.56 -2.72 15.27
CA CYS A 57 43.80 -1.51 15.63
C CYS A 57 44.68 -0.41 16.24
N CYS A 58 45.98 -0.65 16.46
CA CYS A 58 46.94 0.27 17.06
C CYS A 58 47.39 1.45 16.16
N ARG A 59 46.76 1.69 15.00
CA ARG A 59 46.88 3.01 14.37
C ARG A 59 46.17 4.00 15.29
N GLN A 60 46.97 4.79 16.02
CA GLN A 60 46.58 5.82 16.98
C GLN A 60 45.19 6.38 16.70
N LEU A 61 44.19 5.90 17.43
CA LEU A 61 42.99 6.66 17.68
C LEU A 61 43.41 7.73 18.70
N ASP A 62 44.02 8.80 18.20
CA ASP A 62 44.02 10.06 18.95
C ASP A 62 42.58 10.29 19.38
N LYS A 63 42.38 10.35 20.71
CA LYS A 63 41.09 10.38 21.40
C LYS A 63 39.96 10.90 20.50
N SER A 64 39.29 9.92 19.88
CA SER A 64 37.92 9.93 19.41
C SER A 64 37.54 11.04 18.44
N SER A 65 36.87 10.68 17.35
CA SER A 65 36.00 11.63 16.67
C SER A 65 35.12 12.33 17.72
N PRO A 66 34.96 13.66 17.71
CA PRO A 66 34.17 14.37 18.72
C PRO A 66 32.70 13.93 18.76
N TYR A 67 32.23 13.17 17.75
CA TYR A 67 30.84 12.80 17.55
C TYR A 67 30.50 11.38 18.07
N ILE A 68 31.32 10.37 17.79
CA ILE A 68 31.07 8.98 18.24
C ILE A 68 32.09 8.60 19.32
N ASN A 69 31.76 8.94 20.57
CA ASN A 69 32.62 8.72 21.74
C ASN A 69 32.21 7.53 22.61
N LYS A 70 31.09 6.86 22.29
CA LYS A 70 30.50 5.84 23.16
C LYS A 70 30.09 4.62 22.36
N LEU A 71 30.34 3.45 22.94
CA LEU A 71 29.78 2.19 22.47
C LEU A 71 28.25 2.25 22.57
N PRO A 72 27.50 1.74 21.57
CA PRO A 72 26.04 1.64 21.67
C PRO A 72 25.61 0.87 22.92
N ASP A 73 24.59 1.37 23.63
CA ASP A 73 24.16 0.81 24.92
C ASP A 73 23.83 -0.68 24.83
N ALA A 74 23.18 -1.11 23.75
CA ALA A 74 22.86 -2.51 23.49
C ALA A 74 24.11 -3.41 23.38
N LEU A 75 25.17 -2.91 22.73
CA LEU A 75 26.42 -3.63 22.58
C LEU A 75 27.21 -3.66 23.89
N LYS A 76 27.16 -2.56 24.65
CA LYS A 76 27.74 -2.47 26.00
C LYS A 76 27.12 -3.47 26.96
N VAL A 77 25.78 -3.53 27.02
CA VAL A 77 25.06 -4.50 27.86
C VAL A 77 25.41 -5.94 27.47
N LYS A 78 25.50 -6.24 26.17
CA LYS A 78 25.92 -7.56 25.69
C LYS A 78 27.36 -7.90 26.10
N ALA A 79 28.29 -6.95 25.96
CA ALA A 79 29.68 -7.13 26.36
C ALA A 79 29.84 -7.35 27.87
N GLU A 80 29.09 -6.60 28.69
CA GLU A 80 29.07 -6.78 30.15
C GLU A 80 28.51 -8.14 30.56
N ASN A 81 27.39 -8.58 29.96
CA ASN A 81 26.81 -9.89 30.22
C ASN A 81 27.80 -11.01 29.85
N PHE A 82 28.41 -10.93 28.66
CA PHE A 82 29.42 -11.89 28.23
C PHE A 82 30.64 -11.93 29.16
N SER A 83 31.15 -10.78 29.61
CA SER A 83 32.28 -10.72 30.53
C SER A 83 31.99 -11.38 31.88
N ARG A 84 30.74 -11.29 32.36
CA ARG A 84 30.29 -11.97 33.59
C ARG A 84 30.23 -13.49 33.37
N ASP A 85 29.63 -13.94 32.27
CA ASP A 85 29.46 -15.35 31.96
C ASP A 85 30.80 -16.04 31.66
N PHE A 86 31.70 -15.36 30.93
CA PHE A 86 33.02 -15.86 30.56
C PHE A 86 33.93 -16.08 31.79
N SER A 87 33.86 -15.17 32.76
CA SER A 87 34.60 -15.27 34.04
C SER A 87 34.18 -16.49 34.87
N SER A 88 32.96 -17.00 34.67
CA SER A 88 32.44 -18.18 35.37
C SER A 88 32.84 -19.51 34.71
N THR A 89 33.10 -19.49 33.40
CA THR A 89 33.18 -20.72 32.56
C THR A 89 34.62 -21.21 32.32
N GLN A 90 35.63 -20.32 32.30
CA GLN A 90 37.03 -20.71 32.15
C GLN A 90 37.90 -20.20 33.32
N ARG A 91 38.22 -21.09 34.27
CA ARG A 91 39.20 -20.81 35.34
C ARG A 91 40.67 -20.86 34.91
N ASN A 92 40.99 -21.24 33.66
CA ASN A 92 42.37 -21.41 33.20
C ASN A 92 42.58 -20.93 31.76
N SER A 93 42.93 -19.65 31.59
CA SER A 93 43.89 -19.08 30.62
C SER A 93 43.63 -17.57 30.45
N SER A 94 44.49 -16.73 31.03
CA SER A 94 44.46 -15.25 31.02
C SER A 94 43.08 -14.59 31.27
N SER A 95 42.73 -14.31 32.53
CA SER A 95 41.51 -13.54 32.82
C SER A 95 41.63 -12.14 32.21
N LEU A 96 40.94 -11.90 31.10
CA LEU A 96 40.73 -10.55 30.58
C LEU A 96 39.98 -9.76 31.65
N LYS A 97 40.56 -8.64 32.09
CA LYS A 97 39.80 -7.71 32.94
C LYS A 97 38.66 -7.15 32.09
N GLN A 98 37.50 -6.99 32.72
CA GLN A 98 36.31 -6.45 32.06
C GLN A 98 36.59 -5.11 31.36
N GLU A 99 37.42 -4.26 31.98
CA GLU A 99 37.85 -2.98 31.43
C GLU A 99 38.67 -3.14 30.14
N ASP A 100 39.64 -4.06 30.11
CA ASP A 100 40.48 -4.33 28.94
C ASP A 100 39.66 -4.89 27.76
N PHE A 101 38.60 -5.65 28.04
CA PHE A 101 37.70 -6.18 27.02
C PHE A 101 36.76 -5.10 26.47
N LEU A 102 36.24 -4.22 27.33
CA LEU A 102 35.44 -3.08 26.88
C LEU A 102 36.26 -2.13 26.02
N GLN A 103 37.52 -1.85 26.38
CA GLN A 103 38.43 -1.07 25.54
C GLN A 103 38.68 -1.74 24.18
N LEU A 104 38.91 -3.06 24.17
CA LEU A 104 39.06 -3.81 22.92
C LEU A 104 37.82 -3.68 22.01
N MET A 105 36.63 -3.77 22.60
CA MET A 105 35.36 -3.61 21.90
C MET A 105 35.18 -2.19 21.37
N GLU A 106 35.53 -1.17 22.14
CA GLU A 106 35.50 0.23 21.70
C GLU A 106 36.45 0.45 20.53
N HIS A 107 37.69 -0.05 20.60
CA HIS A 107 38.65 0.01 19.51
C HIS A 107 38.12 -0.67 18.24
N LYS A 108 37.55 -1.88 18.38
CA LYS A 108 36.97 -2.61 17.24
C LYS A 108 35.77 -1.84 16.65
N TYR A 109 34.89 -1.31 17.48
CA TYR A 109 33.73 -0.55 17.04
C TYR A 109 34.13 0.71 16.27
N VAL A 110 35.04 1.54 16.81
CA VAL A 110 35.50 2.76 16.14
C VAL A 110 36.20 2.45 14.82
N SER A 111 36.97 1.36 14.75
CA SER A 111 37.62 0.91 13.50
C SER A 111 36.62 0.41 12.44
N SER A 112 35.40 0.07 12.83
CA SER A 112 34.34 -0.45 11.98
C SER A 112 33.33 0.63 11.55
N LEU A 113 33.53 1.89 11.94
CA LEU A 113 32.67 2.99 11.53
C LEU A 113 32.80 3.27 10.02
N ALA A 114 31.69 3.64 9.39
CA ALA A 114 31.66 4.07 8.00
C ALA A 114 32.54 5.32 7.81
N GLN A 115 33.27 5.36 6.69
CA GLN A 115 34.26 6.40 6.46
C GLN A 115 33.59 7.66 5.88
N PRO A 116 34.01 8.88 6.28
CA PRO A 116 33.57 10.09 5.62
C PRO A 116 33.84 10.07 4.11
N GLY A 117 32.83 10.42 3.32
CA GLY A 117 32.84 10.35 1.86
C GLY A 117 32.24 9.07 1.28
N GLU A 118 31.93 8.06 2.10
CA GLU A 118 31.41 6.78 1.63
C GLU A 118 30.02 6.94 0.98
N PRO A 119 29.80 6.44 -0.26
CA PRO A 119 28.56 6.61 -1.02
C PRO A 119 27.49 5.60 -0.58
N VAL A 120 27.02 5.75 0.66
CA VAL A 120 26.11 4.80 1.32
C VAL A 120 24.75 4.66 0.61
N GLY A 121 24.27 5.69 -0.09
CA GLY A 121 23.02 5.60 -0.86
C GLY A 121 23.12 4.67 -2.06
N VAL A 122 24.24 4.74 -2.79
CA VAL A 122 24.52 3.82 -3.90
C VAL A 122 24.63 2.39 -3.40
N LEU A 123 25.38 2.17 -2.31
CA LEU A 123 25.53 0.85 -1.69
C LEU A 123 24.19 0.28 -1.23
N ALA A 124 23.34 1.10 -0.61
CA ALA A 124 22.00 0.67 -0.20
C ALA A 124 21.12 0.31 -1.41
N SER A 125 21.18 1.12 -2.48
CA SER A 125 20.40 0.86 -3.69
C SER A 125 20.80 -0.46 -4.38
N GLN A 126 22.10 -0.75 -4.45
CA GLN A 126 22.61 -2.00 -5.03
C GLN A 126 22.27 -3.20 -4.14
N SER A 127 22.35 -3.04 -2.82
CA SER A 127 22.07 -4.10 -1.85
C SER A 127 20.58 -4.52 -1.82
N VAL A 128 19.69 -3.70 -2.38
CA VAL A 128 18.27 -4.04 -2.57
C VAL A 128 18.01 -4.47 -4.01
N GLY A 129 18.60 -3.77 -4.99
CA GLY A 129 18.37 -4.03 -6.42
C GLY A 129 18.97 -5.33 -6.93
N GLU A 130 20.23 -5.65 -6.59
CA GLU A 130 20.89 -6.88 -7.06
C GLU A 130 20.17 -8.13 -6.54
N PRO A 131 19.86 -8.27 -5.23
CA PRO A 131 19.15 -9.44 -4.76
C PRO A 131 17.70 -9.53 -5.27
N ALA A 132 17.08 -8.39 -5.63
CA ALA A 132 15.75 -8.40 -6.24
C ALA A 132 15.73 -9.12 -7.59
N THR A 133 16.85 -9.15 -8.34
CA THR A 133 16.94 -9.92 -9.60
C THR A 133 16.73 -11.43 -9.39
N GLN A 134 17.08 -11.95 -8.20
CA GLN A 134 16.88 -13.35 -7.83
C GLN A 134 15.40 -13.67 -7.56
N MET A 135 14.57 -12.65 -7.37
CA MET A 135 13.14 -12.76 -7.07
C MET A 135 12.26 -12.74 -8.33
N THR A 136 12.86 -12.59 -9.51
CA THR A 136 12.16 -12.48 -10.81
C THR A 136 11.47 -13.80 -11.22
N LEU A 137 11.87 -14.92 -10.64
CA LEU A 137 11.17 -16.18 -10.84
C LEU A 137 9.83 -16.16 -10.10
N ASN A 138 8.74 -16.36 -10.85
CA ASN A 138 7.42 -16.63 -10.29
C ASN A 138 7.51 -17.82 -9.33
N THR A 139 7.55 -17.54 -8.02
CA THR A 139 7.53 -18.58 -6.99
C THR A 139 6.17 -19.26 -6.98
N PHE A 140 6.02 -20.31 -7.78
CA PHE A 140 5.00 -21.31 -7.59
C PHE A 140 5.33 -22.12 -6.31
N HIS A 141 4.31 -22.26 -5.46
CA HIS A 141 4.22 -23.12 -4.27
C HIS A 141 4.86 -22.65 -2.95
N LEU A 142 4.23 -21.66 -2.31
CA LEU A 142 4.10 -21.68 -0.84
C LEU A 142 2.99 -22.66 -0.45
N ALA A 143 3.23 -23.95 -0.68
CA ALA A 143 2.39 -25.03 -0.17
C ALA A 143 2.48 -25.05 1.37
N GLY A 144 1.58 -24.33 2.05
CA GLY A 144 1.48 -24.33 3.51
C GLY A 144 1.06 -23.03 4.17
N ARG A 145 1.02 -21.90 3.44
CA ARG A 145 0.36 -20.68 3.92
C ARG A 145 -1.06 -20.66 3.37
N GLY A 146 -2.03 -21.10 4.15
CA GLY A 146 -3.47 -20.92 3.85
C GLY A 146 -3.95 -19.48 4.06
N GLU A 147 -3.01 -18.53 4.07
CA GLU A 147 -3.24 -17.11 4.34
C GLU A 147 -3.62 -16.41 3.04
N MET A 148 -4.31 -15.29 3.18
CA MET A 148 -4.72 -14.42 2.07
C MET A 148 -3.56 -14.23 1.09
N ASN A 149 -3.83 -14.31 -0.21
CA ASN A 149 -2.84 -14.08 -1.26
C ASN A 149 -2.31 -12.65 -1.14
N VAL A 150 -1.28 -12.42 -0.32
CA VAL A 150 -0.58 -11.15 -0.23
C VAL A 150 0.33 -11.04 -1.46
N THR A 151 0.43 -9.86 -2.03
CA THR A 151 1.46 -9.54 -3.02
C THR A 151 2.85 -9.85 -2.47
N LEU A 152 3.60 -10.71 -3.16
CA LEU A 152 4.97 -11.11 -2.81
C LEU A 152 5.92 -10.76 -3.94
N GLY A 153 7.23 -10.80 -3.65
CA GLY A 153 8.26 -10.65 -4.68
C GLY A 153 8.50 -9.20 -5.10
N ILE A 154 8.94 -9.05 -6.35
CA ILE A 154 9.20 -7.75 -6.98
C ILE A 154 7.94 -6.86 -7.01
N PRO A 155 6.73 -7.35 -7.33
CA PRO A 155 5.53 -6.50 -7.33
C PRO A 155 5.30 -5.80 -5.98
N ARG A 156 5.52 -6.50 -4.87
CA ARG A 156 5.40 -5.89 -3.54
C ARG A 156 6.53 -4.91 -3.24
N LEU A 157 7.75 -5.22 -3.67
CA LEU A 157 8.87 -4.29 -3.54
C LEU A 157 8.63 -3.00 -4.35
N HIS A 158 8.03 -3.11 -5.54
CA HIS A 158 7.65 -1.99 -6.39
C HIS A 158 6.57 -1.11 -5.73
N GLU A 159 5.48 -1.71 -5.21
CA GLU A 159 4.44 -0.98 -4.47
C GLU A 159 5.00 -0.14 -3.31
N ILE A 160 5.95 -0.70 -2.56
CA ILE A 160 6.54 -0.04 -1.39
C ILE A 160 7.57 1.01 -1.85
N VAL A 161 8.63 0.59 -2.52
CA VAL A 161 9.82 1.43 -2.70
C VAL A 161 9.70 2.33 -3.92
N VAL A 162 9.15 1.83 -5.03
CA VAL A 162 9.12 2.56 -6.30
C VAL A 162 7.90 3.47 -6.33
N ALA A 163 6.70 2.89 -6.35
CA ALA A 163 5.46 3.63 -6.53
C ALA A 163 4.99 4.35 -5.27
N ALA A 164 5.38 3.88 -4.07
CA ALA A 164 4.83 4.33 -2.78
C ALA A 164 3.30 4.45 -2.83
N SER A 165 2.64 3.38 -3.32
CA SER A 165 1.24 3.40 -3.73
C SER A 165 0.29 3.72 -2.58
N ASP A 166 -0.61 4.69 -2.79
CA ASP A 166 -1.72 5.00 -1.87
C ASP A 166 -2.74 3.87 -1.74
N ASN A 167 -2.93 3.10 -2.82
CA ASN A 167 -3.88 2.00 -2.90
C ASN A 167 -3.15 0.70 -3.24
N ILE A 168 -2.70 -0.01 -2.21
CA ILE A 168 -2.04 -1.31 -2.38
C ILE A 168 -3.05 -2.39 -2.81
N LYS A 169 -2.61 -3.39 -3.59
CA LYS A 169 -3.51 -4.44 -4.13
C LYS A 169 -4.12 -5.31 -3.02
N THR A 170 -3.35 -5.63 -1.98
CA THR A 170 -3.78 -6.52 -0.90
C THR A 170 -3.54 -5.91 0.48
N PRO A 171 -4.36 -4.93 0.91
CA PRO A 171 -4.24 -4.33 2.23
C PRO A 171 -4.75 -5.27 3.32
N PHE A 172 -4.03 -5.32 4.43
CA PHE A 172 -4.43 -6.04 5.63
C PHE A 172 -4.05 -5.30 6.91
N MET A 173 -4.73 -5.65 7.98
CA MET A 173 -4.40 -5.29 9.35
C MET A 173 -4.32 -6.54 10.21
N SER A 174 -3.50 -6.51 11.24
CA SER A 174 -3.50 -7.55 12.26
C SER A 174 -3.32 -6.97 13.65
N CYS A 175 -3.87 -7.66 14.64
CA CYS A 175 -3.72 -7.28 16.04
C CYS A 175 -3.80 -8.53 16.93
N PRO A 176 -2.84 -8.73 17.85
CA PRO A 176 -2.96 -9.77 18.85
C PRO A 176 -4.11 -9.46 19.82
N LEU A 177 -4.74 -10.51 20.34
CA LEU A 177 -5.70 -10.38 21.43
C LEU A 177 -4.95 -10.16 22.76
N ARG A 178 -5.67 -9.64 23.76
CA ARG A 178 -5.15 -9.58 25.14
C ARG A 178 -4.87 -10.98 25.69
N SER A 179 -3.90 -11.08 26.60
CA SER A 179 -3.40 -12.35 27.16
C SER A 179 -4.45 -13.20 27.89
N ASN A 180 -5.57 -12.60 28.31
CA ASN A 180 -6.68 -13.28 28.97
C ASN A 180 -7.71 -13.90 28.00
N LYS A 181 -7.54 -13.76 26.68
CA LYS A 181 -8.49 -14.25 25.68
C LYS A 181 -7.97 -15.52 24.98
N SER A 182 -8.88 -16.45 24.69
CA SER A 182 -8.59 -17.70 23.98
C SER A 182 -8.81 -17.56 22.47
N MET A 183 -8.36 -18.58 21.71
CA MET A 183 -8.61 -18.68 20.26
C MET A 183 -10.11 -18.66 19.92
N GLU A 184 -10.97 -19.18 20.79
CA GLU A 184 -12.42 -19.13 20.59
C GLU A 184 -12.95 -17.69 20.57
N ASN A 185 -12.37 -16.80 21.38
CA ASN A 185 -12.73 -15.39 21.38
C ASN A 185 -12.29 -14.70 20.07
N ALA A 186 -11.12 -15.05 19.54
CA ALA A 186 -10.68 -14.54 18.24
C ALA A 186 -11.61 -14.97 17.10
N ILE A 187 -12.07 -16.24 17.11
CA ILE A 187 -13.04 -16.74 16.13
C ILE A 187 -14.38 -16.00 16.27
N ARG A 188 -14.84 -15.77 17.50
CA ARG A 188 -16.06 -14.97 17.76
C ARG A 188 -15.94 -13.55 17.20
N LEU A 189 -14.79 -12.90 17.41
CA LEU A 189 -14.53 -11.55 16.93
C LEU A 189 -14.45 -11.50 15.40
N ALA A 190 -13.81 -12.49 14.78
CA ALA A 190 -13.73 -12.64 13.33
C ALA A 190 -15.12 -12.86 12.70
N ASP A 191 -15.93 -13.74 13.29
CA ASP A 191 -17.32 -13.99 12.85
C ASP A 191 -18.18 -12.74 13.00
N LYS A 192 -17.97 -11.96 14.08
CA LYS A 192 -18.66 -10.69 14.31
C LYS A 192 -18.31 -9.66 13.23
N MET A 193 -17.05 -9.56 12.82
CA MET A 193 -16.60 -8.59 11.82
C MET A 193 -16.90 -8.94 10.37
N LYS A 194 -17.26 -10.20 10.10
CA LYS A 194 -17.44 -10.68 8.74
C LYS A 194 -18.46 -9.79 8.01
N LYS A 195 -18.06 -9.22 6.88
CA LYS A 195 -18.97 -8.51 5.97
C LYS A 195 -20.06 -9.49 5.51
N ILE A 196 -21.33 -9.12 5.71
CA ILE A 196 -22.47 -9.92 5.26
C ILE A 196 -23.30 -9.08 4.30
N THR A 197 -23.42 -9.58 3.07
CA THR A 197 -24.19 -8.95 1.99
C THR A 197 -25.58 -9.54 1.89
N VAL A 198 -26.47 -8.85 1.16
CA VAL A 198 -27.81 -9.38 0.86
C VAL A 198 -27.70 -10.65 0.00
N ALA A 199 -26.65 -10.79 -0.81
CA ALA A 199 -26.39 -12.02 -1.56
C ALA A 199 -26.19 -13.25 -0.66
N ASP A 200 -25.46 -13.09 0.45
CA ASP A 200 -25.13 -14.20 1.37
C ASP A 200 -26.36 -14.78 2.10
N ILE A 201 -27.46 -14.01 2.18
CA ILE A 201 -28.68 -14.45 2.87
C ILE A 201 -29.73 -15.06 1.95
N ILE A 202 -29.61 -14.89 0.64
CA ILE A 202 -30.62 -15.35 -0.33
C ILE A 202 -30.38 -16.81 -0.66
N GLU A 203 -31.39 -17.65 -0.43
CA GLU A 203 -31.41 -19.04 -0.91
C GLU A 203 -31.81 -19.12 -2.40
N SER A 204 -32.81 -18.32 -2.80
CA SER A 204 -33.22 -18.24 -4.20
C SER A 204 -33.92 -16.92 -4.51
N MET A 205 -33.70 -16.42 -5.72
CA MET A 205 -34.34 -15.24 -6.27
C MET A 205 -35.15 -15.63 -7.52
N LYS A 206 -36.42 -15.26 -7.56
CA LYS A 206 -37.32 -15.53 -8.68
C LYS A 206 -37.98 -14.23 -9.14
N VAL A 207 -37.88 -13.96 -10.43
CA VAL A 207 -38.58 -12.84 -11.06
C VAL A 207 -39.72 -13.40 -11.90
N SER A 208 -40.92 -12.86 -11.70
CA SER A 208 -42.10 -13.18 -12.51
C SER A 208 -42.64 -11.90 -13.12
N VAL A 209 -42.79 -11.88 -14.44
CA VAL A 209 -43.30 -10.72 -15.18
C VAL A 209 -44.76 -10.97 -15.51
N VAL A 210 -45.62 -10.04 -15.10
CA VAL A 210 -47.03 -9.97 -15.52
C VAL A 210 -47.10 -8.91 -16.60
N PRO A 211 -47.19 -9.28 -17.89
CA PRO A 211 -46.99 -8.35 -19.01
C PRO A 211 -48.13 -7.35 -19.20
N VAL A 212 -49.33 -7.64 -18.69
CA VAL A 212 -50.50 -6.76 -18.82
C VAL A 212 -51.21 -6.68 -17.47
N ALA A 213 -51.10 -5.52 -16.84
CA ALA A 213 -51.89 -5.14 -15.67
C ALA A 213 -52.44 -3.73 -15.88
N VAL A 214 -53.71 -3.50 -15.51
CA VAL A 214 -54.33 -2.17 -15.53
C VAL A 214 -54.28 -1.63 -14.11
N LYS A 215 -53.46 -0.60 -13.89
CA LYS A 215 -53.36 0.12 -12.61
C LYS A 215 -53.43 1.62 -12.88
N ASP A 216 -54.44 2.26 -12.29
CA ASP A 216 -54.75 3.70 -12.46
C ASP A 216 -55.06 4.09 -13.92
N GLY A 217 -55.73 3.21 -14.69
CA GLY A 217 -56.14 3.49 -16.07
C GLY A 217 -55.05 3.33 -17.14
N HIS A 218 -53.80 3.01 -16.76
CA HIS A 218 -52.70 2.75 -17.69
C HIS A 218 -52.35 1.26 -17.78
N ILE A 219 -52.00 0.79 -18.99
CA ILE A 219 -51.43 -0.54 -19.21
C ILE A 219 -49.99 -0.52 -18.68
N CYS A 220 -49.67 -1.42 -17.77
CA CYS A 220 -48.34 -1.56 -17.19
C CYS A 220 -47.92 -3.02 -17.09
N SER A 221 -46.63 -3.27 -17.20
CA SER A 221 -46.01 -4.54 -16.84
C SER A 221 -45.63 -4.52 -15.37
N ILE A 222 -46.03 -5.55 -14.62
CA ILE A 222 -45.66 -5.70 -13.20
C ILE A 222 -44.57 -6.76 -13.10
N TYR A 223 -43.43 -6.37 -12.56
CA TYR A 223 -42.34 -7.29 -12.25
C TYR A 223 -42.42 -7.64 -10.77
N LYS A 224 -42.59 -8.93 -10.49
CA LYS A 224 -42.63 -9.48 -9.14
C LYS A 224 -41.29 -10.12 -8.83
N LEU A 225 -40.55 -9.53 -7.91
CA LEU A 225 -39.33 -10.08 -7.34
C LEU A 225 -39.69 -10.82 -6.07
N MET A 226 -39.47 -12.14 -6.05
CA MET A 226 -39.65 -13.00 -4.88
C MET A 226 -38.30 -13.55 -4.45
N MET A 227 -37.96 -13.31 -3.19
CA MET A 227 -36.71 -13.76 -2.58
C MET A 227 -37.02 -14.70 -1.41
N LYS A 228 -36.33 -15.83 -1.38
CA LYS A 228 -36.37 -16.79 -0.27
C LYS A 228 -35.06 -16.70 0.50
N LEU A 229 -35.13 -16.51 1.81
CA LEU A 229 -33.97 -16.31 2.68
C LEU A 229 -33.57 -17.61 3.40
N HIS A 230 -32.27 -17.77 3.70
CA HIS A 230 -31.74 -18.91 4.46
C HIS A 230 -32.23 -18.94 5.92
N LYS A 231 -32.09 -20.11 6.57
CA LYS A 231 -32.42 -20.32 8.00
C LYS A 231 -31.27 -19.84 8.90
N PRO A 232 -31.55 -19.15 10.03
CA PRO A 232 -30.56 -18.65 11.00
C PRO A 232 -29.45 -19.63 11.44
N LYS A 233 -29.64 -20.94 11.28
CA LYS A 233 -28.69 -21.99 11.69
C LYS A 233 -27.48 -22.19 10.76
N HIS A 234 -27.49 -21.65 9.53
CA HIS A 234 -26.38 -21.77 8.57
C HIS A 234 -25.49 -20.52 8.50
N TYR A 235 -25.80 -19.50 9.30
CA TYR A 235 -25.04 -18.26 9.36
C TYR A 235 -23.91 -18.36 10.39
N PRO A 236 -22.89 -17.48 10.35
CA PRO A 236 -21.82 -17.49 11.32
C PRO A 236 -22.39 -17.43 12.74
N LYS A 237 -21.88 -18.29 13.63
CA LYS A 237 -22.51 -18.64 14.92
C LYS A 237 -22.61 -17.47 15.90
N TYR A 238 -21.85 -16.40 15.69
CA TYR A 238 -21.66 -15.29 16.63
C TYR A 238 -21.92 -13.91 15.99
N THR A 239 -22.86 -13.85 15.05
CA THR A 239 -23.29 -12.57 14.45
C THR A 239 -24.34 -11.90 15.34
N ASP A 240 -24.18 -10.59 15.59
CA ASP A 240 -25.10 -9.78 16.42
C ASP A 240 -26.37 -9.35 15.65
N ILE A 241 -26.64 -9.93 14.47
CA ILE A 241 -27.71 -9.47 13.58
C ILE A 241 -29.05 -10.09 13.98
N THR A 242 -30.04 -9.25 14.27
CA THR A 242 -31.40 -9.68 14.58
C THR A 242 -32.26 -9.83 13.31
N LEU A 243 -33.37 -10.57 13.39
CA LEU A 243 -34.33 -10.67 12.28
C LEU A 243 -34.87 -9.30 11.83
N GLU A 244 -34.93 -8.33 12.75
CA GLU A 244 -35.43 -6.98 12.50
C GLU A 244 -34.47 -6.18 11.61
N ASP A 245 -33.16 -6.31 11.84
CA ASP A 245 -32.11 -5.61 11.06
C ASP A 245 -32.10 -6.05 9.58
N TRP A 246 -32.37 -7.33 9.30
CA TRP A 246 -32.52 -7.82 7.93
C TRP A 246 -33.76 -7.23 7.25
N GLU A 247 -34.89 -7.21 7.96
CA GLU A 247 -36.13 -6.68 7.41
C GLU A 247 -36.01 -5.18 7.11
N GLU A 248 -35.33 -4.42 7.97
CA GLU A 248 -35.05 -3.00 7.75
C GLU A 248 -34.09 -2.81 6.57
N THR A 249 -32.98 -3.55 6.52
CA THR A 249 -32.00 -3.41 5.44
C THR A 249 -32.59 -3.79 4.08
N LEU A 250 -33.40 -4.86 4.02
CA LEU A 250 -34.08 -5.26 2.78
C LEU A 250 -35.14 -4.23 2.37
N ARG A 251 -35.90 -3.68 3.32
CA ARG A 251 -36.98 -2.74 3.03
C ARG A 251 -36.48 -1.35 2.64
N VAL A 252 -35.41 -0.87 3.28
CA VAL A 252 -34.89 0.48 3.10
C VAL A 252 -33.66 0.47 2.19
N GLY A 253 -32.60 -0.22 2.59
CA GLY A 253 -31.31 -0.21 1.89
C GLY A 253 -31.38 -0.88 0.50
N PHE A 254 -31.84 -2.12 0.45
CA PHE A 254 -31.88 -2.90 -0.79
C PHE A 254 -32.89 -2.35 -1.80
N VAL A 255 -34.11 -2.01 -1.37
CA VAL A 255 -35.12 -1.42 -2.27
C VAL A 255 -34.61 -0.11 -2.88
N ARG A 256 -34.00 0.77 -2.07
CA ARG A 256 -33.51 2.06 -2.56
C ARG A 256 -32.39 1.91 -3.59
N GLU A 257 -31.40 1.09 -3.30
CA GLU A 257 -30.30 0.82 -4.25
C GLU A 257 -30.81 0.10 -5.51
N LEU A 258 -31.81 -0.77 -5.37
CA LEU A 258 -32.42 -1.46 -6.51
C LEU A 258 -33.19 -0.49 -7.40
N GLU A 259 -33.94 0.45 -6.83
CA GLU A 259 -34.61 1.52 -7.58
C GLU A 259 -33.61 2.41 -8.33
N ASP A 260 -32.55 2.85 -7.65
CA ASP A 260 -31.52 3.70 -8.25
C ASP A 260 -30.75 2.92 -9.37
N ALA A 261 -30.52 1.62 -9.20
CA ALA A 261 -29.91 0.75 -10.21
C ALA A 261 -30.83 0.50 -11.42
N ILE A 262 -32.13 0.32 -11.20
CA ILE A 262 -33.13 0.20 -12.27
C ILE A 262 -33.17 1.49 -13.09
N GLU A 263 -33.23 2.64 -12.43
CA GLU A 263 -33.26 3.95 -13.10
C GLU A 263 -32.00 4.19 -13.94
N SER A 264 -30.82 3.93 -13.37
CA SER A 264 -29.55 4.03 -14.08
C SER A 264 -29.51 3.14 -15.33
N HIS A 265 -30.05 1.91 -15.22
CA HIS A 265 -30.14 0.97 -16.34
C HIS A 265 -31.15 1.43 -17.41
N ILE A 266 -32.25 2.06 -17.02
CA ILE A 266 -33.25 2.62 -17.97
C ILE A 266 -32.65 3.78 -18.75
N VAL A 267 -31.95 4.70 -18.07
CA VAL A 267 -31.24 5.82 -18.71
C VAL A 267 -30.19 5.29 -19.69
N LEU A 268 -29.44 4.25 -19.32
CA LEU A 268 -28.49 3.58 -20.21
C LEU A 268 -29.21 3.00 -21.45
N CYS A 269 -30.32 2.28 -21.27
CA CYS A 269 -31.11 1.74 -22.37
C CYS A 269 -31.68 2.86 -23.28
N GLY A 270 -32.09 3.99 -22.71
CA GLY A 270 -32.54 5.17 -23.46
C GLY A 270 -31.43 5.76 -24.33
N LYS A 271 -30.21 5.89 -23.80
CA LYS A 271 -29.03 6.34 -24.56
C LYS A 271 -28.68 5.38 -25.69
N ILE A 272 -28.69 4.06 -25.44
CA ILE A 272 -28.38 3.03 -26.45
C ILE A 272 -29.45 3.00 -27.56
N SER A 273 -30.74 3.15 -27.22
CA SER A 273 -31.81 3.28 -28.24
C SER A 273 -31.68 4.58 -29.04
N GLY A 274 -31.24 5.68 -28.41
CA GLY A 274 -30.92 6.92 -29.12
C GLY A 274 -29.76 6.77 -30.12
N ILE A 275 -28.72 6.02 -29.74
CA ILE A 275 -27.57 5.71 -30.61
C ILE A 275 -27.98 4.75 -31.75
N LYS A 276 -28.83 3.75 -31.48
CA LYS A 276 -29.37 2.86 -32.52
C LYS A 276 -30.22 3.61 -33.55
N ASN A 277 -30.95 4.65 -33.15
CA ASN A 277 -31.69 5.50 -34.10
C ASN A 277 -30.77 6.36 -34.97
N PHE A 278 -29.53 6.62 -34.54
CA PHE A 278 -28.51 7.29 -35.37
C PHE A 278 -27.78 6.32 -36.33
N GLN A 279 -27.74 5.03 -36.00
CA GLN A 279 -27.17 3.97 -36.84
C GLN A 279 -28.19 3.28 -37.76
N GLY A 280 -29.37 3.87 -37.98
CA GLY A 280 -30.37 3.39 -38.95
C GLY A 280 -29.95 3.46 -40.44
N LYS A 281 -28.70 3.85 -40.73
CA LYS A 281 -28.06 3.74 -42.06
C LYS A 281 -26.60 3.30 -41.93
N ARG A 282 -26.34 2.12 -41.37
CA ARG A 282 -25.20 1.29 -41.79
C ARG A 282 -25.46 -0.16 -41.40
N GLY A 283 -25.33 -1.04 -42.39
CA GLY A 283 -25.71 -2.44 -42.31
C GLY A 283 -24.96 -3.20 -41.22
N VAL A 284 -25.66 -4.20 -40.70
CA VAL A 284 -25.16 -5.21 -39.77
C VAL A 284 -24.31 -6.21 -40.55
N GLU A 285 -23.03 -6.32 -40.21
CA GLU A 285 -22.24 -7.54 -40.39
C GLU A 285 -21.67 -7.91 -39.02
N ASN A 286 -22.06 -9.08 -38.53
CA ASN A 286 -21.34 -9.78 -37.47
C ASN A 286 -20.29 -10.63 -38.18
N ASP A 287 -19.02 -10.53 -37.77
CA ASP A 287 -18.27 -11.76 -37.52
C ASP A 287 -17.16 -11.57 -36.48
N HIS A 288 -17.03 -12.58 -35.64
CA HIS A 288 -15.96 -12.74 -34.65
C HIS A 288 -14.68 -13.19 -35.36
N SER A 289 -13.64 -12.36 -35.34
CA SER A 289 -12.22 -12.73 -35.26
C SER A 289 -11.35 -11.54 -35.68
N ASN A 290 -10.55 -11.00 -34.76
CA ASN A 290 -9.11 -10.96 -34.92
C ASN A 290 -8.45 -10.10 -33.85
N ASP A 291 -7.38 -10.68 -33.31
CA ASP A 291 -6.27 -10.02 -32.66
C ASP A 291 -5.85 -8.77 -33.41
N SER A 292 -5.57 -7.72 -32.65
CA SER A 292 -5.04 -6.48 -33.20
C SER A 292 -3.56 -6.67 -33.53
N GLU A 293 -3.29 -7.06 -34.78
CA GLU A 293 -2.06 -6.68 -35.45
C GLU A 293 -1.98 -5.13 -35.48
N SER A 294 -0.93 -4.59 -34.87
CA SER A 294 -0.49 -3.23 -35.14
C SER A 294 0.70 -3.26 -36.09
N ASN A 295 0.57 -2.45 -37.14
CA ASN A 295 1.39 -2.36 -38.33
C ASN A 295 2.90 -2.24 -38.09
N LYS A 296 3.64 -3.11 -38.77
CA LYS A 296 4.97 -2.80 -39.32
C LYS A 296 4.84 -1.68 -40.36
N ASN A 297 5.60 -0.61 -40.18
CA ASN A 297 6.13 0.20 -41.27
C ASN A 297 7.65 0.24 -41.12
N GLY A 298 8.30 -0.76 -41.73
CA GLY A 298 9.72 -0.71 -42.05
C GLY A 298 9.83 -0.42 -43.54
N GLN A 299 10.49 0.68 -43.89
CA GLN A 299 10.84 1.03 -45.25
C GLN A 299 12.33 0.68 -45.43
N THR A 300 12.57 -0.29 -46.31
CA THR A 300 13.77 -0.55 -47.14
C THR A 300 15.15 -0.44 -46.48
N ASP A 301 15.89 -1.55 -46.43
CA ASP A 301 16.95 -1.78 -47.42
C ASP A 301 17.31 -3.27 -47.50
N ASP A 302 17.48 -3.71 -48.74
CA ASP A 302 17.81 -5.04 -49.23
C ASP A 302 19.20 -5.51 -48.79
N ASP A 303 19.38 -6.80 -48.48
CA ASP A 303 20.23 -7.70 -49.29
C ASP A 303 20.43 -9.09 -48.64
N ASP A 304 20.31 -10.08 -49.53
CA ASP A 304 20.88 -11.44 -49.57
C ASP A 304 20.07 -12.65 -49.06
N ASP A 305 19.49 -13.35 -50.05
CA ASP A 305 18.83 -14.66 -50.00
C ASP A 305 19.83 -15.81 -49.78
N GLY A 306 19.42 -16.88 -49.08
CA GLY A 306 20.25 -18.08 -48.97
C GLY A 306 19.67 -19.28 -48.22
N ASP A 307 18.62 -19.87 -48.79
CA ASP A 307 18.27 -21.31 -48.78
C ASP A 307 17.78 -22.01 -47.50
N ASP A 308 16.61 -22.65 -47.66
CA ASP A 308 15.95 -23.52 -46.70
C ASP A 308 16.75 -24.82 -46.49
N THR A 309 17.10 -25.13 -45.23
CA THR A 309 17.15 -26.52 -44.78
C THR A 309 16.69 -26.61 -43.33
N GLU A 310 15.64 -27.42 -43.13
CA GLU A 310 15.18 -27.93 -41.85
C GLU A 310 16.31 -28.71 -41.15
N ASP A 311 16.27 -28.72 -39.80
CA ASP A 311 17.15 -29.40 -38.83
C ASP A 311 18.41 -28.64 -38.35
N ALA A 312 18.25 -27.82 -37.29
CA ALA A 312 19.27 -27.63 -36.25
C ALA A 312 18.67 -26.96 -34.98
N ASP A 313 17.91 -27.72 -34.19
CA ASP A 313 17.82 -27.48 -32.74
C ASP A 313 19.20 -27.75 -32.11
N ASP A 314 20.17 -26.83 -32.22
CA ASP A 314 21.34 -26.68 -31.32
C ASP A 314 22.29 -25.55 -31.79
N LEU A 315 21.88 -24.28 -31.72
CA LEU A 315 22.80 -23.14 -31.83
C LEU A 315 22.62 -22.14 -30.69
N GLY A 316 23.15 -22.53 -29.54
CA GLY A 316 24.04 -21.69 -28.75
C GLY A 316 23.43 -20.53 -27.96
N TYR A 317 23.02 -20.82 -26.73
CA TYR A 317 22.94 -19.85 -25.62
C TYR A 317 24.20 -18.93 -25.55
N ASP A 318 25.35 -19.41 -25.99
CA ASP A 318 26.62 -18.66 -26.04
C ASP A 318 26.68 -17.56 -27.11
N ALA A 319 25.95 -17.67 -28.23
CA ALA A 319 25.93 -16.62 -29.25
C ALA A 319 25.09 -15.43 -28.78
N GLN A 320 23.98 -15.69 -28.09
CA GLN A 320 23.13 -14.68 -27.46
C GLN A 320 23.84 -13.99 -26.29
N LYS A 321 24.59 -14.77 -25.48
CA LYS A 321 25.46 -14.27 -24.42
C LYS A 321 26.63 -13.43 -24.94
N SER A 322 27.26 -13.82 -26.06
CA SER A 322 28.31 -13.01 -26.71
C SER A 322 27.76 -11.70 -27.28
N LYS A 323 26.53 -11.69 -27.79
CA LYS A 323 25.85 -10.46 -28.26
C LYS A 323 25.54 -9.50 -27.11
N GLN A 324 25.08 -10.03 -25.97
CA GLN A 324 24.93 -9.27 -24.73
C GLN A 324 26.26 -8.77 -24.14
N GLN A 325 27.34 -9.55 -24.26
CA GLN A 325 28.68 -9.13 -23.83
C GLN A 325 29.32 -8.09 -24.76
N ALA A 326 28.92 -8.03 -26.03
CA ALA A 326 29.39 -7.01 -26.97
C ALA A 326 28.63 -5.67 -26.85
N MET A 327 27.41 -5.71 -26.33
CA MET A 327 26.60 -4.54 -25.97
C MET A 327 26.78 -4.26 -24.47
N ASP A 328 27.97 -3.82 -24.07
CA ASP A 328 28.33 -3.53 -22.67
C ASP A 328 27.73 -2.18 -22.18
N GLU A 329 26.52 -1.85 -22.63
CA GLU A 329 25.64 -0.83 -22.05
C GLU A 329 24.37 -1.55 -21.58
N VAL A 330 24.43 -2.08 -20.35
CA VAL A 330 23.23 -2.55 -19.65
C VAL A 330 22.45 -1.30 -19.23
N ASP A 331 21.72 -0.69 -20.17
CA ASP A 331 20.59 0.15 -19.79
C ASP A 331 19.61 -0.75 -19.03
N TYR A 332 19.16 -0.29 -17.87
CA TYR A 332 18.21 -1.03 -17.04
C TYR A 332 16.95 -1.29 -17.87
N ASP A 333 16.58 -2.56 -18.02
CA ASP A 333 15.39 -2.98 -18.77
C ASP A 333 14.15 -2.29 -18.15
N ASP A 334 13.52 -1.39 -18.91
CA ASP A 334 12.24 -0.81 -18.53
C ASP A 334 11.27 -1.99 -18.35
N GLY A 335 10.76 -2.17 -17.14
CA GLY A 335 9.89 -3.30 -16.79
C GLY A 335 8.68 -3.46 -17.72
N PRO A 336 7.94 -4.58 -17.62
CA PRO A 336 6.86 -4.91 -18.56
C PRO A 336 5.85 -3.76 -18.72
N GLU A 337 5.53 -3.42 -19.97
CA GLU A 337 4.71 -2.26 -20.37
C GLU A 337 3.35 -2.11 -19.64
N GLU A 338 2.79 -3.17 -19.05
CA GLU A 338 1.57 -3.07 -18.24
C GLU A 338 1.78 -2.26 -16.95
N GLU A 339 2.97 -2.34 -16.34
CA GLU A 339 3.29 -1.61 -15.10
C GLU A 339 3.57 -0.13 -15.38
N THR A 340 4.15 0.21 -16.53
CA THR A 340 4.34 1.60 -17.00
C THR A 340 3.04 2.26 -17.46
N ARG A 341 2.05 1.47 -17.91
CA ARG A 341 0.71 1.97 -18.27
C ARG A 341 -0.12 2.38 -17.06
N GLU A 342 -0.12 1.61 -15.96
CA GLU A 342 -0.74 2.05 -14.70
C GLU A 342 -0.11 3.36 -14.20
N MET A 343 1.20 3.56 -14.42
CA MET A 343 1.95 4.76 -14.02
C MET A 343 1.66 6.00 -14.88
N SER A 344 1.14 5.83 -16.10
CA SER A 344 0.79 6.94 -16.99
C SER A 344 -0.68 7.36 -16.90
N GLU A 345 -1.58 6.48 -16.46
CA GLU A 345 -3.00 6.82 -16.29
C GLU A 345 -3.29 7.59 -14.98
N ASP A 346 -2.54 7.36 -13.89
CA ASP A 346 -2.72 8.09 -12.60
C ASP A 346 -1.89 9.39 -12.49
N GLY A 347 -1.28 9.83 -13.61
CA GLY A 347 -0.28 10.92 -13.64
C GLY A 347 -0.76 12.29 -14.11
N ASN A 348 -1.87 12.38 -14.86
CA ASN A 348 -2.35 13.66 -15.41
C ASN A 348 -3.58 14.17 -14.63
N ILE A 349 -3.33 14.72 -13.45
CA ILE A 349 -4.20 15.78 -12.90
C ILE A 349 -3.39 17.06 -13.03
N GLU A 350 -3.59 17.77 -14.13
CA GLU A 350 -3.12 19.15 -14.27
C GLU A 350 -3.72 19.97 -13.13
N GLY A 351 -2.86 20.57 -12.32
CA GLY A 351 -3.24 21.60 -11.37
C GLY A 351 -3.51 22.88 -12.14
N ASP A 352 -4.79 23.20 -12.34
CA ASP A 352 -5.18 24.54 -12.78
C ASP A 352 -5.30 25.44 -11.56
N GLY A 353 -4.63 26.58 -11.65
CA GLY A 353 -4.74 27.67 -10.70
C GLY A 353 -6.17 28.22 -10.67
N ASP A 354 -6.56 28.57 -9.46
CA ASP A 354 -7.79 29.25 -9.04
C ASP A 354 -8.26 30.34 -10.03
N ASP A 355 -9.35 30.05 -10.75
CA ASP A 355 -10.36 31.05 -11.10
C ASP A 355 -11.71 30.48 -10.66
N SER A 356 -12.16 30.96 -9.50
CA SER A 356 -13.44 30.62 -8.92
C SER A 356 -14.59 31.11 -9.81
N ASP A 357 -15.19 30.21 -10.59
CA ASP A 357 -16.50 30.44 -11.18
C ASP A 357 -17.48 29.32 -10.80
N PHE A 358 -18.46 29.71 -9.99
CA PHE A 358 -19.63 28.94 -9.60
C PHE A 358 -20.41 28.50 -10.85
N GLN A 359 -20.37 27.22 -11.23
CA GLN A 359 -21.34 26.66 -12.17
C GLN A 359 -22.51 26.02 -11.42
N VAL A 360 -23.52 26.88 -11.24
CA VAL A 360 -24.92 26.52 -11.04
C VAL A 360 -25.35 25.62 -12.21
N ASN A 361 -25.78 24.39 -11.89
CA ASN A 361 -26.44 23.53 -12.86
C ASN A 361 -27.69 24.23 -13.40
N GLY A 362 -27.72 24.41 -14.72
CA GLY A 362 -28.80 25.07 -15.45
C GLY A 362 -30.15 24.38 -15.21
N ASP A 363 -31.03 25.09 -14.51
CA ASP A 363 -32.46 24.82 -14.51
C ASP A 363 -33.04 25.36 -15.82
N SER A 364 -33.72 24.50 -16.56
CA SER A 364 -34.36 24.86 -17.83
C SER A 364 -35.58 25.73 -17.57
N ASP A 365 -35.56 26.94 -18.14
CA ASP A 365 -36.69 27.86 -18.22
C ASP A 365 -38.00 27.14 -18.57
N THR A 366 -38.96 27.20 -17.65
CA THR A 366 -40.37 26.97 -17.97
C THR A 366 -41.10 28.30 -17.81
N GLU A 367 -41.53 28.86 -18.94
CA GLU A 367 -42.39 30.03 -19.02
C GLU A 367 -43.66 29.81 -18.18
N LEU A 368 -43.83 30.62 -17.12
CA LEU A 368 -45.10 30.74 -16.41
C LEU A 368 -45.86 31.93 -16.99
N ASN A 369 -46.96 31.61 -17.67
CA ASN A 369 -48.00 32.57 -18.03
C ASN A 369 -48.66 33.09 -16.75
N ASP A 370 -48.55 34.40 -16.53
CA ASP A 370 -49.38 35.16 -15.61
C ASP A 370 -50.85 35.10 -16.04
N ASN A 371 -51.73 34.70 -15.10
CA ASN A 371 -53.07 35.27 -15.03
C ASN A 371 -53.68 35.09 -13.62
N ASP A 372 -53.61 36.20 -12.89
CA ASP A 372 -54.72 36.84 -12.18
C ASP A 372 -55.32 36.21 -10.89
N LYS A 373 -55.16 37.04 -9.83
CA LYS A 373 -56.14 37.44 -8.80
C LYS A 373 -56.21 36.71 -7.45
N ASN A 374 -55.68 37.46 -6.47
CA ASN A 374 -56.32 37.92 -5.23
C ASN A 374 -56.84 36.86 -4.23
N VAL A 375 -56.24 36.81 -3.05
CA VAL A 375 -56.74 37.46 -1.81
C VAL A 375 -55.81 37.06 -0.65
N THR A 376 -55.14 38.04 -0.04
CA THR A 376 -54.56 38.04 1.31
C THR A 376 -55.64 38.44 2.34
N PRO A 377 -55.38 38.57 3.65
CA PRO A 377 -54.58 37.79 4.61
C PRO A 377 -55.36 37.54 5.94
N ASP A 378 -54.78 36.82 6.90
CA ASP A 378 -54.78 37.07 8.37
C ASP A 378 -54.49 35.75 9.11
N ALA A 379 -53.43 35.57 9.93
CA ALA A 379 -52.92 36.31 11.10
C ALA A 379 -53.82 36.23 12.36
N ASN A 380 -53.55 35.25 13.25
CA ASN A 380 -53.14 35.47 14.66
C ASN A 380 -53.45 34.29 15.60
N LYS A 381 -52.44 33.97 16.44
CA LYS A 381 -52.45 33.70 17.91
C LYS A 381 -53.42 32.65 18.49
N SER A 382 -53.19 31.95 19.60
CA SER A 382 -52.08 31.71 20.55
C SER A 382 -52.66 30.79 21.65
N GLN A 383 -51.83 29.88 22.20
CA GLN A 383 -51.82 29.35 23.59
C GLN A 383 -53.06 28.64 24.21
N GLY A 384 -52.79 27.50 24.86
CA GLY A 384 -53.61 26.97 25.97
C GLY A 384 -53.50 25.46 26.20
N LEU A 385 -52.94 25.06 27.35
CA LEU A 385 -52.71 23.69 27.83
C LEU A 385 -54.01 22.93 28.17
N GLU A 386 -54.04 21.60 28.01
CA GLU A 386 -54.34 20.62 29.07
C GLU A 386 -54.18 19.16 28.62
N GLU A 387 -53.84 18.30 29.58
CA GLU A 387 -53.38 16.91 29.49
C GLU A 387 -54.48 15.92 29.06
N THR A 388 -54.10 14.82 28.39
CA THR A 388 -54.39 13.41 28.82
C THR A 388 -53.92 12.33 27.82
N SER A 389 -53.07 11.43 28.32
CA SER A 389 -52.96 9.97 28.08
C SER A 389 -52.97 9.32 26.67
N LYS A 390 -51.87 8.58 26.41
CA LYS A 390 -51.72 7.29 25.70
C LYS A 390 -52.09 7.20 24.20
N SER A 391 -51.08 7.00 23.33
CA SER A 391 -50.76 5.71 22.68
C SER A 391 -49.92 5.89 21.39
N ASP A 392 -48.97 4.97 21.20
CA ASP A 392 -48.33 4.55 19.95
C ASP A 392 -47.36 5.48 19.21
N LYS A 393 -46.07 5.07 19.31
CA LYS A 393 -44.95 5.50 18.47
C LYS A 393 -45.26 5.16 17.01
N SER A 394 -45.57 6.17 16.21
CA SER A 394 -45.61 6.10 14.76
C SER A 394 -44.22 5.75 14.22
N LYS A 395 -44.10 4.58 13.58
CA LYS A 395 -42.97 4.21 12.72
C LYS A 395 -42.82 5.28 11.64
N SER A 396 -41.63 5.85 11.53
CA SER A 396 -41.28 6.81 10.48
C SER A 396 -41.41 6.17 9.09
N GLU A 397 -42.34 6.64 8.27
CA GLU A 397 -42.41 6.32 6.85
C GLU A 397 -41.27 7.03 6.10
N PRO A 398 -40.61 6.37 5.12
CA PRO A 398 -39.56 7.01 4.33
C PRO A 398 -40.15 8.03 3.36
N VAL A 399 -39.48 9.18 3.25
CA VAL A 399 -39.79 10.30 2.36
C VAL A 399 -39.90 9.84 0.90
N SER A 400 -41.01 10.20 0.24
CA SER A 400 -41.31 9.88 -1.16
C SER A 400 -40.37 10.63 -2.13
N LYS A 401 -39.63 9.90 -2.97
CA LYS A 401 -38.90 10.45 -4.14
C LYS A 401 -39.86 10.61 -5.33
N LYS A 402 -39.48 11.45 -6.30
CA LYS A 402 -40.23 11.80 -7.54
C LYS A 402 -40.52 10.60 -8.49
N TYR A 403 -39.88 9.45 -8.28
CA TYR A 403 -39.92 8.26 -9.15
C TYR A 403 -40.24 6.97 -8.38
N ASP A 404 -41.21 7.01 -7.48
CA ASP A 404 -41.57 5.85 -6.66
C ASP A 404 -42.28 4.77 -7.51
N ARG A 405 -41.49 3.87 -8.13
CA ARG A 405 -41.97 2.78 -9.03
C ARG A 405 -42.47 1.55 -8.25
N ARG A 406 -42.28 1.53 -6.92
CA ARG A 406 -42.68 0.43 -6.04
C ARG A 406 -44.18 0.40 -5.85
N VAL A 407 -44.74 -0.79 -5.95
CA VAL A 407 -46.18 -1.03 -5.86
C VAL A 407 -46.54 -1.77 -4.57
N TYR A 408 -45.65 -2.64 -4.14
CA TYR A 408 -45.86 -3.52 -3.01
C TYR A 408 -44.51 -3.96 -2.46
N VAL A 409 -44.33 -3.85 -1.15
CA VAL A 409 -43.19 -4.43 -0.44
C VAL A 409 -43.74 -5.22 0.73
N LYS A 410 -43.49 -6.53 0.75
CA LYS A 410 -43.79 -7.38 1.90
C LYS A 410 -42.51 -8.03 2.38
N SER A 411 -42.11 -7.67 3.59
CA SER A 411 -41.13 -8.43 4.36
C SER A 411 -41.88 -9.26 5.39
N GLY A 412 -41.66 -10.57 5.39
CA GLY A 412 -42.25 -11.46 6.38
C GLY A 412 -41.36 -12.67 6.61
N GLY A 413 -40.49 -12.58 7.62
CA GLY A 413 -39.62 -13.66 8.05
C GLY A 413 -38.70 -14.16 6.93
N MET A 414 -39.03 -15.29 6.31
CA MET A 414 -38.18 -15.97 5.31
C MET A 414 -38.52 -15.64 3.85
N ARG A 415 -39.52 -14.78 3.62
CA ARG A 415 -39.95 -14.40 2.27
C ARG A 415 -39.99 -12.89 2.16
N PHE A 416 -39.37 -12.41 1.10
CA PHE A 416 -39.38 -11.01 0.76
C PHE A 416 -39.92 -10.86 -0.67
N GLU A 417 -40.90 -9.99 -0.84
CA GLU A 417 -41.61 -9.79 -2.10
C GLU A 417 -41.70 -8.30 -2.41
N ILE A 418 -41.18 -7.92 -3.58
CA ILE A 418 -41.28 -6.55 -4.11
C ILE A 418 -41.92 -6.58 -5.48
N HIS A 419 -42.87 -5.68 -5.73
CA HIS A 419 -43.46 -5.47 -7.06
C HIS A 419 -43.10 -4.10 -7.60
N PHE A 420 -42.59 -4.07 -8.84
CA PHE A 420 -42.29 -2.84 -9.59
C PHE A 420 -43.26 -2.67 -10.75
N LYS A 421 -43.74 -1.43 -10.98
CA LYS A 421 -44.58 -1.04 -12.12
C LYS A 421 -43.72 -0.43 -13.21
N PHE A 422 -43.86 -0.94 -14.43
CA PHE A 422 -43.25 -0.37 -15.63
C PHE A 422 -44.35 -0.07 -16.65
N THR A 423 -44.38 1.15 -17.19
CA THR A 423 -45.44 1.61 -18.11
C THR A 423 -45.01 1.51 -19.59
N THR A 424 -43.93 2.17 -19.97
CA THR A 424 -43.55 2.39 -21.38
C THR A 424 -42.13 1.95 -21.73
N GLU A 425 -41.47 1.23 -20.82
CA GLU A 425 -40.04 0.94 -20.89
C GLU A 425 -39.74 -0.45 -21.51
N PRO A 426 -38.56 -0.63 -22.11
CA PRO A 426 -38.15 -1.91 -22.69
C PRO A 426 -38.04 -3.00 -21.62
N HIS A 427 -38.04 -4.27 -22.06
CA HIS A 427 -37.91 -5.40 -21.15
C HIS A 427 -36.57 -5.37 -20.40
N ILE A 428 -36.61 -5.22 -19.08
CA ILE A 428 -35.43 -5.14 -18.22
C ILE A 428 -35.10 -6.53 -17.65
N LEU A 429 -33.81 -6.89 -17.63
CA LEU A 429 -33.29 -8.08 -16.96
C LEU A 429 -33.20 -7.86 -15.44
N LEU A 430 -34.36 -7.70 -14.79
CA LEU A 430 -34.45 -7.37 -13.36
C LEU A 430 -33.71 -8.38 -12.47
N ALA A 431 -33.64 -9.66 -12.87
CA ALA A 431 -32.92 -10.67 -12.11
C ALA A 431 -31.41 -10.37 -11.99
N GLN A 432 -30.76 -9.94 -13.07
CA GLN A 432 -29.33 -9.61 -13.06
C GLN A 432 -29.06 -8.33 -12.26
N ILE A 433 -29.94 -7.33 -12.40
CA ILE A 433 -29.83 -6.07 -11.64
C ILE A 433 -30.02 -6.35 -10.15
N ALA A 434 -31.03 -7.13 -9.79
CA ALA A 434 -31.31 -7.49 -8.40
C ALA A 434 -30.17 -8.34 -7.80
N GLN A 435 -29.54 -9.22 -8.57
CA GLN A 435 -28.37 -9.98 -8.13
C GLN A 435 -27.17 -9.07 -7.85
N ARG A 436 -26.79 -8.20 -8.80
CA ARG A 436 -25.69 -7.24 -8.61
C ARG A 436 -25.96 -6.28 -7.44
N THR A 437 -27.21 -5.87 -7.27
CA THR A 437 -27.62 -5.04 -6.13
C THR A 437 -27.50 -5.81 -4.82
N ALA A 438 -27.84 -7.10 -4.80
CA ALA A 438 -27.73 -7.93 -3.61
C ALA A 438 -26.28 -8.16 -3.17
N GLU A 439 -25.35 -8.26 -4.12
CA GLU A 439 -23.89 -8.35 -3.84
C GLU A 439 -23.33 -7.03 -3.30
N LYS A 440 -23.91 -5.88 -3.71
CA LYS A 440 -23.47 -4.55 -3.28
C LYS A 440 -23.99 -4.16 -1.89
N VAL A 441 -25.25 -4.46 -1.60
CA VAL A 441 -25.91 -4.03 -0.36
C VAL A 441 -25.46 -4.89 0.82
N CYS A 442 -24.90 -4.23 1.84
CA CYS A 442 -24.39 -4.88 3.04
C CYS A 442 -25.41 -4.74 4.18
N ILE A 443 -25.63 -5.80 4.95
CA ILE A 443 -26.40 -5.74 6.20
C ILE A 443 -25.52 -5.37 7.37
N GLN A 444 -24.31 -5.94 7.40
CA GLN A 444 -23.32 -5.61 8.40
C GLN A 444 -22.00 -5.31 7.69
N ASN A 445 -21.45 -4.12 7.96
CA ASN A 445 -20.16 -3.70 7.43
C ASN A 445 -19.42 -2.84 8.48
N PHE A 446 -18.19 -3.23 8.81
CA PHE A 446 -17.31 -2.43 9.67
C PHE A 446 -16.36 -1.61 8.79
N GLY A 447 -16.87 -0.52 8.23
CA GLY A 447 -16.06 0.40 7.42
C GLY A 447 -15.47 -0.25 6.17
N LYS A 448 -14.16 -0.07 5.96
CA LYS A 448 -13.40 -0.65 4.83
C LYS A 448 -12.74 -1.99 5.18
N VAL A 449 -13.29 -2.71 6.16
CA VAL A 449 -12.81 -4.05 6.52
C VAL A 449 -13.54 -5.12 5.69
N GLY A 450 -12.76 -5.96 5.02
CA GLY A 450 -13.22 -7.11 4.24
C GLY A 450 -13.35 -8.36 5.11
N GLU A 451 -12.70 -9.45 4.68
CA GLU A 451 -12.73 -10.73 5.41
C GLU A 451 -11.82 -10.67 6.66
N CYS A 452 -12.34 -11.16 7.80
CA CYS A 452 -11.57 -11.30 9.04
C CYS A 452 -11.33 -12.77 9.38
N LYS A 453 -10.11 -13.09 9.81
CA LYS A 453 -9.68 -14.44 10.20
C LYS A 453 -9.01 -14.40 11.56
N ALA A 454 -9.30 -15.42 12.37
CA ALA A 454 -8.58 -15.69 13.60
C ALA A 454 -7.29 -16.45 13.25
N ILE A 455 -6.15 -15.85 13.57
CA ILE A 455 -4.81 -16.38 13.33
C ILE A 455 -4.03 -16.46 14.65
N THR A 456 -2.75 -16.84 14.59
CA THR A 456 -1.87 -16.85 15.76
C THR A 456 -0.72 -15.88 15.59
N CYS A 457 -0.07 -15.48 16.68
CA CYS A 457 1.09 -14.58 16.61
C CYS A 457 2.35 -15.20 15.97
N LYS A 458 2.29 -16.49 15.57
CA LYS A 458 3.37 -17.12 14.78
C LYS A 458 3.46 -16.52 13.37
N GLU A 459 2.33 -16.03 12.87
CA GLU A 459 2.19 -15.58 11.50
C GLU A 459 3.07 -14.35 11.20
N SER A 460 3.58 -14.24 9.97
CA SER A 460 4.55 -13.20 9.59
C SER A 460 3.98 -11.77 9.64
N GLY A 461 2.65 -11.62 9.73
CA GLY A 461 1.97 -10.32 9.80
C GLY A 461 1.74 -9.78 11.22
N VAL A 462 1.91 -10.59 12.28
CA VAL A 462 1.52 -10.18 13.64
C VAL A 462 2.72 -9.67 14.44
N ILE A 463 2.56 -8.50 15.07
CA ILE A 463 3.54 -7.97 16.02
C ILE A 463 3.17 -8.42 17.43
N TYR A 464 4.14 -8.97 18.17
CA TYR A 464 3.99 -9.17 19.61
C TYR A 464 5.36 -9.30 20.27
N TYR A 465 5.65 -8.40 21.22
CA TYR A 465 6.90 -8.36 21.99
C TYR A 465 6.68 -8.61 23.49
N GLY A 466 5.49 -9.05 23.90
CA GLY A 466 5.16 -9.37 25.28
C GLY A 466 4.44 -8.25 26.01
N GLU A 467 4.29 -8.40 27.32
CA GLU A 467 3.55 -7.44 28.16
C GLU A 467 4.45 -6.39 28.82
N VAL A 468 5.78 -6.54 28.74
CA VAL A 468 6.72 -5.64 29.40
C VAL A 468 6.94 -4.38 28.54
N ASP A 469 6.73 -3.22 29.15
CA ASP A 469 6.94 -1.93 28.50
C ASP A 469 8.41 -1.70 28.14
N GLY A 470 8.63 -1.17 26.93
CA GLY A 470 9.96 -0.76 26.45
C GLY A 470 10.91 -1.89 26.04
N LYS A 471 10.56 -3.17 26.21
CA LYS A 471 11.40 -4.29 25.75
C LYS A 471 10.87 -4.90 24.47
N ARG A 472 11.71 -4.91 23.42
CA ARG A 472 11.45 -5.62 22.15
C ARG A 472 12.23 -6.94 22.14
N ASP A 473 11.96 -7.80 23.12
CA ASP A 473 12.62 -9.11 23.19
C ASP A 473 11.96 -10.08 22.21
N ASP A 474 12.77 -10.81 21.44
CA ASP A 474 12.27 -11.83 20.53
C ASP A 474 11.67 -13.00 21.31
N ILE A 475 10.36 -13.13 21.24
CA ILE A 475 9.63 -14.22 21.90
C ILE A 475 9.79 -15.51 21.07
N PRO A 476 10.12 -16.66 21.71
CA PRO A 476 10.20 -17.94 21.03
C PRO A 476 8.92 -18.28 20.26
N SER A 477 9.07 -18.87 19.07
CA SER A 477 7.93 -19.24 18.20
C SER A 477 6.90 -20.14 18.89
N SER A 478 7.33 -20.99 19.84
CA SER A 478 6.46 -21.87 20.63
C SER A 478 5.51 -21.14 21.58
N VAL A 479 5.86 -19.92 21.98
CA VAL A 479 5.01 -19.05 22.80
C VAL A 479 4.08 -18.24 21.90
N LYS A 480 4.57 -17.75 20.76
CA LYS A 480 3.77 -17.01 19.77
C LYS A 480 2.63 -17.84 19.18
N GLU A 481 2.84 -19.14 18.98
CA GLU A 481 1.80 -20.09 18.54
C GLU A 481 0.58 -20.18 19.48
N LYS A 482 0.76 -19.87 20.76
CA LYS A 482 -0.32 -19.96 21.76
C LYS A 482 -1.14 -18.68 21.87
N ILE A 483 -0.68 -17.59 21.27
CA ILE A 483 -1.30 -16.27 21.43
C ILE A 483 -2.19 -16.02 20.20
N PRO A 484 -3.52 -15.92 20.40
CA PRO A 484 -4.44 -15.66 19.31
C PRO A 484 -4.32 -14.21 18.82
N ALA A 485 -4.51 -14.02 17.52
CA ALA A 485 -4.52 -12.74 16.86
C ALA A 485 -5.67 -12.66 15.86
N LEU A 486 -6.10 -11.45 15.55
CA LEU A 486 -7.08 -11.17 14.52
C LEU A 486 -6.36 -10.59 13.31
N GLN A 487 -6.65 -11.09 12.12
CA GLN A 487 -6.23 -10.51 10.85
C GLN A 487 -7.46 -10.12 10.05
N ALA A 488 -7.43 -8.94 9.46
CA ALA A 488 -8.50 -8.37 8.66
C ALA A 488 -7.94 -7.97 7.29
N SER A 489 -8.64 -8.28 6.21
CA SER A 489 -8.39 -7.66 4.90
C SER A 489 -9.01 -6.28 4.86
N GLY A 490 -8.35 -5.32 4.21
CA GLY A 490 -8.76 -3.92 4.24
C GLY A 490 -8.33 -3.22 5.53
N ILE A 491 -8.44 -1.89 5.53
CA ILE A 491 -7.86 -1.04 6.57
C ILE A 491 -8.91 -0.10 7.14
N HIS A 492 -9.09 -0.17 8.45
CA HIS A 492 -9.95 0.71 9.23
C HIS A 492 -9.55 0.64 10.71
N PHE A 493 -8.67 1.54 11.16
CA PHE A 493 -8.10 1.49 12.51
C PHE A 493 -9.16 1.71 13.59
N GLU A 494 -10.17 2.54 13.31
CA GLU A 494 -11.26 2.87 14.22
C GLU A 494 -12.01 1.61 14.66
N THR A 495 -12.26 0.68 13.73
CA THR A 495 -12.89 -0.61 14.05
C THR A 495 -12.08 -1.34 15.11
N PHE A 496 -10.75 -1.36 14.98
CA PHE A 496 -9.87 -2.05 15.93
C PHE A 496 -9.87 -1.35 17.30
N TRP A 497 -9.86 -0.01 17.31
CA TRP A 497 -9.91 0.78 18.54
C TRP A 497 -11.20 0.58 19.34
N GLU A 498 -12.34 0.43 18.66
CA GLU A 498 -13.63 0.14 19.32
C GLU A 498 -13.63 -1.18 20.11
N MET A 499 -12.71 -2.11 19.83
CA MET A 499 -12.60 -3.39 20.55
C MET A 499 -11.35 -3.47 21.42
N GLU A 500 -10.96 -2.36 22.04
CA GLU A 500 -9.87 -2.28 23.01
C GLU A 500 -9.97 -3.33 24.15
N ASP A 501 -11.20 -3.74 24.48
CA ASP A 501 -11.48 -4.74 25.52
C ASP A 501 -10.99 -6.16 25.15
N ASP A 502 -10.91 -6.47 23.87
CA ASP A 502 -10.51 -7.78 23.35
C ASP A 502 -9.11 -7.74 22.71
N LEU A 503 -8.80 -6.65 22.00
CA LEU A 503 -7.57 -6.48 21.23
C LEU A 503 -6.50 -5.71 22.03
N ASN A 504 -5.24 -6.08 21.79
CA ASN A 504 -4.11 -5.32 22.33
C ASN A 504 -3.66 -4.26 21.32
N LEU A 505 -4.25 -3.06 21.45
CA LEU A 505 -4.07 -1.95 20.51
C LEU A 505 -2.62 -1.49 20.32
N ARG A 506 -1.74 -1.77 21.29
CA ARG A 506 -0.30 -1.46 21.21
C ARG A 506 0.41 -2.17 20.06
N TYR A 507 -0.14 -3.31 19.63
CA TYR A 507 0.47 -4.18 18.64
C TYR A 507 -0.35 -4.28 17.35
N VAL A 508 -1.21 -3.30 17.11
CA VAL A 508 -1.92 -3.17 15.82
C VAL A 508 -0.88 -2.91 14.72
N TYR A 509 -0.97 -3.67 13.65
CA TYR A 509 -0.10 -3.60 12.50
C TYR A 509 -0.92 -3.51 11.23
N SER A 510 -0.45 -2.74 10.25
CA SER A 510 -0.95 -2.77 8.88
C SER A 510 0.22 -2.72 7.90
N ASN A 511 0.02 -3.30 6.73
CA ASN A 511 0.99 -3.30 5.63
C ASN A 511 0.85 -2.08 4.70
N ASP A 512 -0.13 -1.20 4.93
CA ASP A 512 -0.29 0.06 4.20
C ASP A 512 0.42 1.19 4.94
N VAL A 513 1.49 1.65 4.32
CA VAL A 513 2.36 2.71 4.85
C VAL A 513 1.62 4.05 4.94
N HIS A 514 0.78 4.39 3.95
CA HIS A 514 0.04 5.64 3.94
C HIS A 514 -1.05 5.69 5.00
N ALA A 515 -1.75 4.58 5.21
CA ALA A 515 -2.73 4.48 6.29
C ALA A 515 -2.07 4.62 7.67
N VAL A 516 -0.90 4.00 7.86
CA VAL A 516 -0.11 4.14 9.09
C VAL A 516 0.43 5.56 9.26
N LEU A 517 0.92 6.19 8.18
CA LEU A 517 1.41 7.57 8.19
C LEU A 517 0.33 8.55 8.66
N ARG A 518 -0.88 8.43 8.11
CA ARG A 518 -2.02 9.30 8.48
C ARG A 518 -2.50 9.09 9.91
N THR A 519 -2.32 7.90 10.47
CA THR A 519 -2.90 7.50 11.76
C THR A 519 -1.91 7.61 12.92
N TYR A 520 -0.69 7.10 12.73
CA TYR A 520 0.35 6.98 13.77
C TYR A 520 1.57 7.86 13.51
N GLY A 521 1.65 8.52 12.35
CA GLY A 521 2.72 9.44 12.00
C GLY A 521 3.92 8.79 11.30
N VAL A 522 4.91 9.63 10.98
CA VAL A 522 6.01 9.29 10.06
C VAL A 522 6.97 8.22 10.59
N GLU A 523 7.30 8.22 11.88
CA GLU A 523 8.19 7.19 12.46
C GLU A 523 7.55 5.79 12.45
N ALA A 524 6.23 5.72 12.62
CA ALA A 524 5.51 4.45 12.49
C ALA A 524 5.51 3.97 11.04
N ALA A 525 5.32 4.89 10.08
CA ALA A 525 5.39 4.58 8.65
C ALA A 525 6.78 4.10 8.24
N LYS A 526 7.85 4.77 8.71
CA LYS A 526 9.25 4.36 8.50
C LYS A 526 9.50 2.91 8.95
N GLU A 527 9.08 2.56 10.16
CA GLU A 527 9.23 1.19 10.68
C GLU A 527 8.47 0.17 9.82
N VAL A 528 7.27 0.51 9.35
CA VAL A 528 6.50 -0.36 8.44
C VAL A 528 7.22 -0.57 7.11
N ILE A 529 7.82 0.48 6.51
CA ILE A 529 8.62 0.36 5.29
C ILE A 529 9.77 -0.63 5.50
N ILE A 530 10.57 -0.43 6.56
CA ILE A 530 11.72 -1.31 6.86
C ILE A 530 11.27 -2.76 6.99
N ARG A 531 10.17 -2.98 7.74
CA ARG A 531 9.67 -4.32 8.05
C ARG A 531 9.06 -5.01 6.84
N GLU A 532 8.29 -4.29 6.04
CA GLU A 532 7.68 -4.84 4.82
C GLU A 532 8.75 -5.20 3.78
N VAL A 533 9.72 -4.33 3.54
CA VAL A 533 10.84 -4.63 2.63
C VAL A 533 11.66 -5.82 3.14
N GLN A 534 11.94 -5.87 4.45
CA GLN A 534 12.63 -7.01 5.05
C GLN A 534 11.84 -8.32 4.90
N ASN A 535 10.52 -8.28 5.07
CA ASN A 535 9.63 -9.44 4.93
C ASN A 535 9.60 -9.96 3.48
N VAL A 536 9.64 -9.07 2.50
CA VAL A 536 9.75 -9.41 1.07
C VAL A 536 11.00 -10.25 0.84
N PHE A 537 12.20 -9.78 1.22
CA PHE A 537 13.44 -10.54 1.04
C PHE A 537 13.50 -11.83 1.89
N LYS A 538 13.03 -11.78 3.14
CA LYS A 538 13.03 -12.93 4.05
C LYS A 538 12.21 -14.09 3.51
N SER A 539 11.15 -13.82 2.75
CA SER A 539 10.31 -14.86 2.13
C SER A 539 11.06 -15.70 1.10
N TYR A 540 12.12 -15.15 0.50
CA TYR A 540 13.01 -15.82 -0.45
C TYR A 540 14.32 -16.32 0.19
N GLY A 541 14.44 -16.21 1.53
CA GLY A 541 15.68 -16.58 2.24
C GLY A 541 16.84 -15.60 2.01
N ILE A 542 16.57 -14.44 1.40
CA ILE A 542 17.56 -13.40 1.14
C ILE A 542 17.68 -12.52 2.39
N SER A 543 18.92 -12.26 2.82
CA SER A 543 19.22 -11.43 3.99
C SER A 543 19.90 -10.14 3.55
N VAL A 544 19.15 -9.05 3.54
CA VAL A 544 19.68 -7.69 3.34
C VAL A 544 20.02 -7.08 4.70
N ASN A 545 21.16 -6.37 4.79
CA ASN A 545 21.53 -5.69 6.03
C ASN A 545 20.54 -4.56 6.35
N ILE A 546 20.06 -4.51 7.59
CA ILE A 546 19.03 -3.55 8.02
C ILE A 546 19.46 -2.09 7.84
N ARG A 547 20.77 -1.77 7.89
CA ARG A 547 21.26 -0.40 7.72
C ARG A 547 20.93 0.18 6.34
N HIS A 548 20.94 -0.65 5.30
CA HIS A 548 20.52 -0.23 3.95
C HIS A 548 19.02 0.05 3.92
N LEU A 549 18.22 -0.79 4.58
CA LEU A 549 16.76 -0.62 4.64
C LEU A 549 16.37 0.63 5.44
N ILE A 550 17.04 0.88 6.57
CA ILE A 550 16.85 2.07 7.40
C ILE A 550 17.19 3.32 6.56
N LEU A 551 18.33 3.33 5.84
CA LEU A 551 18.71 4.48 5.01
C LEU A 551 17.66 4.78 3.92
N ILE A 552 17.14 3.76 3.26
CA ILE A 552 16.10 3.92 2.23
C ILE A 552 14.82 4.46 2.86
N ALA A 553 14.38 3.88 3.98
CA ALA A 553 13.18 4.32 4.67
C ALA A 553 13.29 5.76 5.20
N ASP A 554 14.45 6.14 5.75
CA ASP A 554 14.72 7.52 6.17
C ASP A 554 14.69 8.48 4.98
N TYR A 555 15.32 8.12 3.85
CA TYR A 555 15.26 8.95 2.66
C TYR A 555 13.83 9.15 2.15
N MET A 556 13.00 8.09 2.17
CA MET A 556 11.60 8.17 1.76
C MET A 556 10.72 8.98 2.73
N THR A 557 11.15 9.17 3.98
CA THR A 557 10.32 9.78 5.04
C THR A 557 10.87 11.07 5.64
N HIS A 558 12.07 11.54 5.23
CA HIS A 558 12.73 12.70 5.83
C HIS A 558 11.95 14.01 5.71
N THR A 559 11.08 14.16 4.71
CA THR A 559 10.21 15.34 4.53
C THR A 559 8.95 15.30 5.40
N GLY A 560 8.73 14.22 6.15
CA GLY A 560 7.50 13.96 6.92
C GLY A 560 6.41 13.25 6.14
N GLY A 561 6.60 13.02 4.83
CA GLY A 561 5.69 12.27 3.96
C GLY A 561 6.16 10.84 3.67
N TYR A 562 5.60 10.24 2.63
CA TYR A 562 6.06 8.97 2.06
C TYR A 562 6.39 9.18 0.58
N ARG A 563 7.67 9.50 0.31
CA ARG A 563 8.16 9.88 -1.01
C ARG A 563 8.46 8.62 -1.85
N PRO A 564 7.88 8.49 -3.05
CA PRO A 564 8.22 7.41 -3.98
C PRO A 564 9.63 7.58 -4.55
N LEU A 565 10.25 6.49 -5.00
CA LEU A 565 11.52 6.54 -5.74
C LEU A 565 11.31 6.57 -7.26
N THR A 566 10.25 7.24 -7.72
CA THR A 566 9.90 7.46 -9.14
C THR A 566 10.26 8.88 -9.61
N ARG A 567 9.83 9.25 -10.81
CA ARG A 567 9.94 10.60 -11.36
C ARG A 567 9.35 11.69 -10.43
N LYS A 568 8.16 11.47 -9.86
CA LYS A 568 7.55 12.37 -8.86
C LYS A 568 8.46 12.55 -7.65
N GLY A 569 9.17 11.49 -7.26
CA GLY A 569 10.20 11.56 -6.23
C GLY A 569 11.35 12.48 -6.63
N ILE A 570 11.85 12.41 -7.86
CA ILE A 570 13.00 13.20 -8.35
C ILE A 570 12.64 14.68 -8.61
N GLU A 571 11.37 15.02 -8.80
CA GLU A 571 10.91 16.40 -8.97
C GLU A 571 11.33 17.31 -7.81
N ASP A 572 11.40 16.78 -6.59
CA ASP A 572 11.89 17.50 -5.40
C ASP A 572 13.41 17.73 -5.38
N SER A 573 14.18 17.12 -6.29
CA SER A 573 15.64 17.32 -6.36
C SER A 573 15.97 18.77 -6.76
N ILE A 574 17.11 19.27 -6.28
CA ILE A 574 17.52 20.65 -6.53
C ILE A 574 18.25 20.81 -7.86
N SER A 575 18.92 19.75 -8.34
CA SER A 575 19.75 19.79 -9.56
C SER A 575 18.90 19.56 -10.81
N PRO A 576 18.76 20.55 -11.70
CA PRO A 576 18.05 20.37 -12.98
C PRO A 576 18.68 19.26 -13.84
N LEU A 577 20.02 19.12 -13.80
CA LEU A 577 20.73 18.10 -14.58
C LEU A 577 20.43 16.67 -14.09
N VAL A 578 20.19 16.47 -12.79
CA VAL A 578 19.73 15.18 -12.25
C VAL A 578 18.35 14.84 -12.79
N LYS A 579 17.42 15.80 -12.80
CA LYS A 579 16.05 15.59 -13.32
C LYS A 579 16.09 15.26 -14.81
N MET A 580 16.85 16.02 -15.58
CA MET A 580 16.99 15.82 -17.02
C MET A 580 17.61 14.46 -17.40
N SER A 581 18.51 13.95 -16.57
CA SER A 581 19.21 12.67 -16.81
C SER A 581 18.50 11.46 -16.22
N PHE A 582 17.27 11.62 -15.71
CA PHE A 582 16.42 10.51 -15.28
C PHE A 582 15.38 10.19 -16.35
N GLU A 583 14.40 11.07 -16.53
CA GLU A 583 13.30 10.90 -17.49
C GLU A 583 12.81 12.26 -18.01
N THR A 584 12.23 12.31 -19.21
CA THR A 584 11.60 13.52 -19.80
C THR A 584 12.48 14.78 -19.81
N ALA A 585 13.72 14.66 -20.30
CA ALA A 585 14.71 15.74 -20.34
C ALA A 585 14.17 17.08 -20.90
N SER A 586 13.38 17.03 -21.98
CA SER A 586 12.82 18.21 -22.63
C SER A 586 11.85 19.01 -21.75
N ASN A 587 11.11 18.33 -20.86
CA ASN A 587 10.18 19.03 -19.96
C ASN A 587 10.96 19.74 -18.87
N PHE A 588 11.91 19.05 -18.23
CA PHE A 588 12.70 19.61 -17.14
C PHE A 588 13.64 20.75 -17.60
N ILE A 589 14.19 20.69 -18.82
CA ILE A 589 15.03 21.80 -19.32
C ILE A 589 14.21 23.06 -19.59
N VAL A 590 12.99 22.92 -20.12
CA VAL A 590 12.08 24.05 -20.35
C VAL A 590 11.66 24.64 -19.00
N GLU A 591 11.26 23.80 -18.05
CA GLU A 591 10.90 24.23 -16.70
C GLU A 591 12.05 24.97 -16.01
N ALA A 592 13.26 24.41 -16.05
CA ALA A 592 14.45 25.02 -15.47
C ALA A 592 14.78 26.37 -16.13
N ALA A 593 14.66 26.46 -17.46
CA ALA A 593 14.87 27.71 -18.20
C ALA A 593 13.81 28.76 -17.89
N CYS A 594 12.53 28.36 -17.81
CA CYS A 594 11.41 29.24 -17.45
C CYS A 594 11.55 29.82 -16.05
N HIS A 595 12.00 29.02 -15.08
CA HIS A 595 12.19 29.46 -13.70
C HIS A 595 13.57 30.08 -13.43
N GLY A 596 14.49 30.06 -14.39
CA GLY A 596 15.86 30.55 -14.22
C GLY A 596 16.65 29.76 -13.16
N GLN A 597 16.45 28.45 -13.08
CA GLN A 597 17.12 27.57 -12.12
C GLN A 597 18.63 27.49 -12.40
N VAL A 598 19.42 27.38 -11.33
CA VAL A 598 20.87 27.25 -11.39
C VAL A 598 21.28 25.92 -10.76
N ASP A 599 22.10 25.14 -11.47
CA ASP A 599 22.67 23.91 -10.95
C ASP A 599 23.94 24.20 -10.13
N THR A 600 24.00 23.67 -8.90
CA THR A 600 25.13 23.86 -7.98
C THR A 600 26.32 22.94 -8.26
N LEU A 601 26.15 21.95 -9.14
CA LEU A 601 27.17 20.95 -9.47
C LEU A 601 27.66 20.18 -8.23
N GLU A 602 26.77 19.93 -7.28
CA GLU A 602 27.07 19.10 -6.09
C GLU A 602 26.74 17.62 -6.33
N THR A 603 25.76 17.34 -7.20
CA THR A 603 25.29 15.98 -7.48
C THR A 603 26.29 15.19 -8.35
N PRO A 604 26.40 13.87 -8.20
CA PRO A 604 27.24 13.05 -9.07
C PRO A 604 26.85 13.18 -10.55
N SER A 605 25.56 13.13 -10.88
CA SER A 605 25.12 13.22 -12.28
C SER A 605 25.48 14.55 -12.93
N SER A 606 25.26 15.69 -12.25
CA SER A 606 25.60 17.02 -12.81
C SER A 606 27.10 17.15 -13.09
N ARG A 607 27.94 16.62 -12.19
CA ARG A 607 29.40 16.64 -12.35
C ARG A 607 29.87 15.74 -13.48
N ILE A 608 29.30 14.54 -13.60
CA ILE A 608 29.60 13.62 -14.70
C ILE A 608 29.23 14.25 -16.04
N CYS A 609 28.06 14.88 -16.15
CA CYS A 609 27.63 15.60 -17.36
C CYS A 609 28.63 16.67 -17.83
N LEU A 610 29.36 17.29 -16.90
CA LEU A 610 30.35 18.34 -17.20
C LEU A 610 31.81 17.86 -17.15
N GLY A 611 32.06 16.56 -16.94
CA GLY A 611 33.41 16.01 -16.85
C GLY A 611 34.19 16.44 -15.60
N LEU A 612 33.49 16.76 -14.50
CA LEU A 612 34.08 17.15 -13.22
C LEU A 612 34.20 15.95 -12.27
N PRO A 613 35.22 15.93 -11.37
CA PRO A 613 35.35 14.87 -10.37
C PRO A 613 34.19 14.90 -9.37
N VAL A 614 33.56 13.75 -9.11
CA VAL A 614 32.43 13.63 -8.18
C VAL A 614 32.85 13.96 -6.74
N LYS A 615 32.02 14.71 -6.00
CA LYS A 615 32.24 15.10 -4.60
C LYS A 615 31.90 13.99 -3.58
N MET A 616 32.35 12.77 -3.87
CA MET A 616 32.19 11.58 -3.04
C MET A 616 33.48 10.77 -3.03
N GLY A 617 33.65 9.90 -2.04
CA GLY A 617 34.85 9.09 -1.88
C GLY A 617 36.10 9.96 -1.82
N THR A 618 37.02 9.75 -2.77
CA THR A 618 38.27 10.52 -2.86
C THR A 618 38.09 11.99 -3.23
N GLY A 619 36.95 12.37 -3.83
CA GLY A 619 36.65 13.76 -4.20
C GLY A 619 35.97 14.58 -3.09
N CYS A 620 35.90 14.07 -1.85
CA CYS A 620 35.26 14.75 -0.74
C CYS A 620 36.16 15.78 -0.01
N HIS A 621 37.45 15.85 -0.37
CA HIS A 621 38.43 16.77 0.21
C HIS A 621 39.45 17.22 -0.83
N ASP A 622 40.08 18.37 -0.56
CA ASP A 622 41.18 18.88 -1.35
C ASP A 622 42.53 18.55 -0.69
N LEU A 623 43.56 18.39 -1.52
CA LEU A 623 44.93 18.20 -1.08
C LEU A 623 45.70 19.51 -1.24
N ILE A 624 46.28 19.98 -0.13
CA ILE A 624 47.12 21.18 -0.13
C ILE A 624 48.55 20.76 0.18
N GLN A 625 49.48 21.05 -0.74
CA GLN A 625 50.90 20.84 -0.49
C GLN A 625 51.41 21.90 0.47
N LYS A 626 51.97 21.47 1.61
CA LYS A 626 52.67 22.36 2.52
C LYS A 626 54.00 22.79 1.90
N LEU A 627 54.06 24.02 1.41
CA LEU A 627 55.30 24.62 0.92
C LEU A 627 56.13 25.09 2.12
N GLU A 628 57.40 24.68 2.18
CA GLU A 628 58.37 25.29 3.08
C GLU A 628 58.81 26.62 2.46
N LEU A 629 58.41 27.73 3.07
CA LEU A 629 58.72 29.10 2.65
C LEU A 629 60.06 29.57 3.21
#